data_AF-A0AAW9PQP4-F1
#
_entry.id   AF-A0AAW9PQP4-F1
#
_cell.length_a   1.000
_cell.length_b   1.000
_cell.length_c   1.000
_cell.angle_alpha   90.00
_cell.angle_beta   90.00
_cell.angle_gamma   90.00
#
_symmetry.space_group_name_H-M   'P 1'
#
loop_
_entity.id
_entity.type
_entity.pdbx_description
1 polymer ?
#
loop_
_entity_poly.entity_id
_entity_poly.type
_entity_poly.pdbx_seq_one_letter_code
_entity_poly.pdbx_strand_id
1 'polypeptide(L)'
;MVWQLLTWPLDSLIWIAEQIDERASAELDRTENLQKKLTTLQLRFDLGEISEADFVEQEQEILEALETEWQEAKKKEQEQETE
;
A
#
# COMPACT_ATOMS: atom_id res chain seq x y z
N MET A 1 7.17 32.89 26.95
CA MET A 1 7.15 32.47 25.53
C MET A 1 8.43 31.73 25.11
N VAL A 2 9.10 31.00 26.01
CA VAL A 2 10.34 30.24 25.71
C VAL A 2 10.14 28.72 25.79
N TRP A 3 9.11 28.28 26.54
CA TRP A 3 8.76 26.87 26.69
C TRP A 3 8.29 26.21 25.39
N GLN A 4 7.54 26.94 24.55
CA GLN A 4 7.08 26.43 23.24
C GLN A 4 8.24 26.21 22.25
N LEU A 5 9.29 27.03 22.30
CA LEU A 5 10.47 26.86 21.43
C LEU A 5 11.28 25.60 21.79
N LEU A 6 11.17 25.13 23.04
CA LEU A 6 11.87 23.94 23.52
C LEU A 6 11.15 22.64 23.11
N THR A 7 9.82 22.66 23.03
CA THR A 7 9.00 21.49 22.63
C THR A 7 8.68 21.44 21.15
N TRP A 8 8.83 22.56 20.43
CA TRP A 8 8.54 22.65 18.99
C TRP A 8 9.24 21.58 18.12
N PRO A 9 10.52 21.19 18.36
CA PRO A 9 11.13 20.09 17.63
C PRO A 9 10.48 18.73 17.93
N LEU A 10 10.03 18.52 19.16
CA LEU A 10 9.35 17.28 19.57
C LEU A 10 7.98 17.17 18.92
N ASP A 11 7.23 18.28 18.89
CA ASP A 11 5.93 18.37 18.23
C ASP A 11 6.07 18.12 16.71
N SER A 12 7.16 18.59 16.09
CA SER A 12 7.45 18.33 14.68
C SER A 12 7.76 16.86 14.37
N LEU A 13 8.45 16.15 15.28
CA LEU A 13 8.74 14.73 15.13
C LEU A 13 7.50 13.85 15.28
N ILE A 14 6.60 14.20 16.21
CA ILE A 14 5.32 13.50 16.40
C ILE A 14 4.46 13.66 15.15
N TRP A 15 4.39 14.87 14.58
CA TRP A 15 3.67 15.13 13.34
C TRP A 15 4.19 14.30 12.15
N ILE A 16 5.52 14.15 12.02
CA ILE A 16 6.14 13.31 10.98
C ILE A 16 5.82 11.82 11.21
N ALA A 17 5.86 11.36 12.47
CA ALA A 17 5.57 9.97 12.80
C ALA A 17 4.11 9.60 12.50
N GLU A 18 3.15 10.45 12.87
CA GLU A 18 1.73 10.27 12.53
C GLU A 18 1.52 10.25 11.01
N GLN A 19 2.20 11.14 10.28
CA GLN A 19 2.06 11.21 8.84
C GLN A 19 2.61 9.98 8.11
N ILE A 20 3.69 9.37 8.63
CA ILE A 20 4.25 8.11 8.12
C ILE A 20 3.33 6.94 8.47
N ASP A 21 2.81 6.88 9.69
CA ASP A 21 1.96 5.78 10.18
C ASP A 21 0.62 5.70 9.41
N GLU A 22 -0.05 6.84 9.20
CA GLU A 22 -1.28 6.90 8.41
C GLU A 22 -1.07 6.43 6.97
N ARG A 23 0.07 6.82 6.35
CA ARG A 23 0.38 6.46 4.96
C ARG A 23 0.78 5.00 4.83
N ALA A 24 1.62 4.51 5.74
CA ALA A 24 2.04 3.11 5.77
C ALA A 24 0.84 2.18 5.99
N SER A 25 -0.08 2.54 6.88
CA SER A 25 -1.29 1.74 7.15
C SER A 25 -2.20 1.66 5.93
N ALA A 26 -2.49 2.79 5.28
CA ALA A 26 -3.35 2.81 4.10
C ALA A 26 -2.77 2.04 2.91
N GLU A 27 -1.45 2.08 2.73
CA GLU A 27 -0.73 1.37 1.66
C GLU A 27 -0.68 -0.14 1.93
N LEU A 28 -0.39 -0.54 3.17
CA LEU A 28 -0.42 -1.93 3.60
C LEU A 28 -1.82 -2.53 3.42
N ASP A 29 -2.87 -1.79 3.79
CA ASP A 29 -4.26 -2.23 3.60
C ASP A 29 -4.58 -2.50 2.13
N ARG A 30 -4.16 -1.64 1.20
CA ARG A 30 -4.41 -1.84 -0.25
C ARG A 30 -3.67 -3.07 -0.78
N THR A 31 -2.39 -3.20 -0.45
CA THR A 31 -1.57 -4.33 -0.87
C THR A 31 -2.11 -5.64 -0.30
N GLU A 32 -2.49 -5.68 0.97
CA GLU A 32 -3.14 -6.84 1.60
C GLU A 32 -4.45 -7.20 0.90
N ASN A 33 -5.26 -6.22 0.51
CA ASN A 33 -6.51 -6.46 -0.20
C ASN A 33 -6.28 -7.12 -1.56
N LEU A 34 -5.26 -6.71 -2.33
CA LEU A 34 -4.89 -7.35 -3.59
C LEU A 34 -4.39 -8.79 -3.39
N GLN A 35 -3.56 -9.03 -2.36
CA GLN A 35 -3.10 -10.37 -2.02
C GLN A 35 -4.25 -11.31 -1.58
N LYS A 36 -5.21 -10.78 -0.81
CA LYS A 36 -6.43 -11.51 -0.44
C LYS A 36 -7.28 -11.86 -1.67
N LYS A 37 -7.40 -10.94 -2.63
CA LYS A 37 -8.09 -11.21 -3.91
C LYS A 37 -7.40 -12.32 -4.71
N LEU A 38 -6.07 -12.29 -4.83
CA LEU A 38 -5.31 -13.32 -5.53
C LEU A 38 -5.48 -14.70 -4.87
N THR A 39 -5.40 -14.75 -3.54
CA THR A 39 -5.63 -15.98 -2.76
C THR A 39 -7.05 -16.52 -2.97
N THR A 40 -8.05 -15.63 -2.99
CA THR A 40 -9.45 -16.01 -3.24
C THR A 40 -9.63 -16.54 -4.66
N LEU A 41 -9.01 -15.89 -5.65
CA LEU A 41 -9.04 -16.31 -7.04
C LEU A 41 -8.45 -17.72 -7.20
N GLN A 42 -7.30 -17.98 -6.58
CA GLN A 42 -6.64 -19.28 -6.59
C GLN A 42 -7.50 -20.36 -5.95
N LEU A 43 -8.12 -20.08 -4.80
CA LEU A 43 -9.05 -21.02 -4.17
C LEU A 43 -10.23 -21.35 -5.09
N ARG A 44 -10.80 -20.36 -5.78
CA ARG A 44 -11.92 -20.58 -6.71
C ARG A 44 -11.51 -21.43 -7.91
N PHE A 45 -10.30 -21.24 -8.42
CA PHE A 45 -9.74 -22.10 -9.46
C PHE A 45 -9.51 -23.53 -8.96
N ASP A 46 -8.92 -23.70 -7.77
CA ASP A 46 -8.69 -25.01 -7.16
C ASP A 46 -9.99 -25.79 -6.90
N LEU A 47 -11.09 -25.07 -6.60
CA LEU A 47 -12.43 -25.63 -6.44
C LEU A 47 -13.15 -25.89 -7.77
N GLY A 48 -12.58 -25.47 -8.90
CA GLY A 48 -13.18 -25.61 -10.23
C GLY A 48 -14.35 -24.67 -10.49
N GLU A 49 -14.47 -23.57 -9.73
CA GLU A 49 -15.54 -22.57 -9.90
C GLU A 49 -15.32 -21.66 -11.12
N ILE A 50 -14.08 -21.54 -11.59
CA ILE A 50 -13.67 -20.72 -12.73
C ILE A 50 -12.79 -21.54 -13.68
N SER A 51 -12.77 -21.16 -14.95
CA SER A 51 -11.90 -21.81 -15.94
C SER A 51 -10.45 -21.31 -15.81
N GLU A 52 -9.49 -22.05 -16.39
CA GLU A 52 -8.09 -21.63 -16.47
C GLU A 52 -7.95 -20.30 -17.22
N ALA A 53 -8.72 -20.09 -18.29
CA ALA A 53 -8.69 -18.83 -19.04
C ALA A 53 -9.16 -17.65 -18.16
N ASP A 54 -10.27 -17.83 -17.44
CA ASP A 54 -10.80 -16.79 -16.54
C ASP A 54 -9.85 -16.54 -15.36
N PHE A 55 -9.17 -17.59 -14.87
CA PHE A 55 -8.16 -17.47 -13.82
C PHE A 55 -6.97 -16.64 -14.30
N VAL A 56 -6.39 -16.96 -15.46
CA VAL A 56 -5.22 -16.26 -16.01
C VAL A 56 -5.53 -14.79 -16.29
N GLU A 57 -6.72 -14.49 -16.86
CA GLU A 57 -7.16 -13.11 -17.11
C GLU A 57 -7.24 -12.31 -15.81
N GLN A 58 -7.95 -12.82 -14.80
CA GLN A 58 -8.11 -12.15 -13.52
C GLN A 58 -6.81 -12.07 -12.71
N GLU A 59 -5.96 -13.09 -12.79
CA GLU A 59 -4.66 -13.09 -12.12
C GLU A 59 -3.79 -11.97 -12.69
N GLN A 60 -3.75 -11.84 -14.01
CA GLN A 60 -2.98 -10.80 -14.66
C GLN A 60 -3.47 -9.39 -14.28
N GLU A 61 -4.78 -9.15 -14.25
CA GLU A 61 -5.35 -7.87 -13.80
C GLU A 61 -4.94 -7.51 -12.36
N ILE A 62 -4.94 -8.50 -11.45
CA ILE A 62 -4.56 -8.28 -10.05
C ILE A 62 -3.05 -8.00 -9.93
N LEU A 63 -2.22 -8.69 -10.70
CA LEU A 63 -0.77 -8.47 -10.72
C LEU A 63 -0.40 -7.10 -11.30
N GLU A 64 -1.08 -6.66 -12.36
CA GLU A 64 -0.89 -5.31 -12.93
C GLU A 64 -1.31 -4.21 -11.94
N ALA A 65 -2.39 -4.43 -11.18
CA ALA A 65 -2.79 -3.52 -10.11
C ALA A 65 -1.75 -3.46 -8.98
N LEU A 66 -1.17 -4.60 -8.61
CA LEU A 66 -0.12 -4.67 -7.59
C LEU A 66 1.15 -3.93 -8.02
N GLU A 67 1.56 -4.11 -9.28
CA GLU A 67 2.69 -3.38 -9.83
C GLU A 67 2.43 -1.86 -9.85
N THR A 68 1.23 -1.44 -10.21
CA THR A 68 0.85 -0.02 -10.21
C THR A 68 0.97 0.60 -8.82
N GLU A 69 0.41 -0.04 -7.78
CA GLU A 69 0.52 0.45 -6.40
C GLU A 69 1.99 0.51 -5.94
N TRP A 70 2.82 -0.50 -6.27
CA TRP A 70 4.25 -0.48 -5.95
C TRP A 70 5.03 0.65 -6.65
N GLN A 71 4.73 0.91 -7.92
CA GLN A 71 5.36 2.01 -8.65
C GLN A 71 4.93 3.37 -8.08
N GLU A 72 3.66 3.51 -7.69
CA GLU A 72 3.18 4.70 -7.00
C GLU A 72 3.85 4.91 -5.66
N ALA A 73 3.98 3.86 -4.84
CA ALA A 73 4.67 3.91 -3.57
C ALA A 73 6.12 4.38 -3.74
N LYS A 74 6.84 3.78 -4.69
CA LYS A 74 8.23 4.13 -5.01
C LYS A 74 8.37 5.56 -5.52
N LYS A 75 7.42 6.04 -6.33
CA LYS A 75 7.45 7.41 -6.85
C LYS A 75 7.20 8.43 -5.74
N LYS A 76 6.26 8.14 -4.83
CA LYS A 76 5.97 9.01 -3.66
C LYS A 76 7.16 9.10 -2.70
N GLU A 77 7.91 8.02 -2.52
CA GLU A 77 9.16 8.03 -1.74
C GLU A 77 10.22 8.95 -2.38
N GLN A 78 10.38 8.88 -3.70
CA GLN A 78 11.34 9.70 -4.44
C GLN A 78 10.98 11.19 -4.45
N GLU A 79 9.70 11.53 -4.52
CA GLU A 79 9.22 12.91 -4.46
C GLU A 79 9.47 13.53 -3.07
N GLN A 80 9.30 12.74 -1.99
CA GLN A 80 9.54 13.18 -0.61
C GLN A 80 11.02 13.38 -0.26
N GLU A 81 11.95 12.68 -0.92
CA GLU A 81 13.40 12.90 -0.73
C GLU A 81 13.94 14.14 -1.47
N THR A 82 13.17 14.70 -2.41
CA THR A 82 13.57 15.87 -3.22
C THR A 82 13.00 17.23 -2.77
N GLU A 83 12.10 17.26 -1.78
CA GLU A 83 11.65 18.49 -1.08
C GLU A 83 12.41 18.74 0.23
#